data_AF-A0A8C3QFQ6-F1
#
_entry.id   AF-A0A8C3QFQ6-F1
#
_cell.length_a   1.000
_cell.length_b   1.000
_cell.length_c   1.000
_cell.angle_alpha   90.00
_cell.angle_beta   90.00
_cell.angle_gamma   90.00
#
_symmetry.space_group_name_H-M   'P 1'
#
loop_
_entity.id
_entity.type
_entity.pdbx_description
1 polymer ?
#
loop_
_entity_poly.entity_id
_entity_poly.type
_entity_poly.pdbx_seq_one_letter_code
_entity_poly.pdbx_strand_id
1 'polypeptide(L)'
;MIHFPPCRQMVGPGRSRCCAPSSAAPTMNCRAEVLEVSVEGRQVEEAMLAVLHTVLLHRSTGKFHYKKEGTYSIGTVGTQDVDCDFIDFAYVRVSSEELDRALRKAVGEFKDALRGSGSDGMGQISLEFYQKKKSRWPFSDECIPWELWTIKVNVVNLANEQERQICREKVGEKLCEKIINIVEVMNRHEYLPKMPTQSEVDNVFDTSLKDVQPYLYKISYQITDSLGTSVTTTMRRLIKDTLAL
;
A
#
# COMPACT_ATOMS: atom_id res chain seq x y z
N MET A 1 2.96 -27.96 13.82
CA MET A 1 2.39 -29.14 13.14
C MET A 1 0.88 -28.99 13.23
N ILE A 2 0.25 -28.40 12.22
CA ILE A 2 -1.17 -28.01 12.26
C ILE A 2 -1.92 -28.92 11.29
N HIS A 3 -2.81 -29.74 11.85
CA HIS A 3 -3.62 -30.73 11.17
C HIS A 3 -4.82 -30.04 10.48
N PHE A 4 -5.02 -30.30 9.19
CA PHE A 4 -6.29 -29.99 8.50
C PHE A 4 -7.19 -31.25 8.49
N PRO A 5 -8.52 -31.13 8.73
CA PRO A 5 -9.45 -32.26 8.64
C PRO A 5 -9.94 -32.50 7.20
N PRO A 6 -10.36 -33.74 6.86
CA PRO A 6 -10.77 -34.10 5.49
C PRO A 6 -12.25 -33.81 5.21
N CYS A 7 -12.54 -33.38 3.97
CA CYS A 7 -13.89 -33.19 3.43
C CYS A 7 -14.65 -34.53 3.35
N ARG A 8 -15.89 -34.54 3.84
CA ARG A 8 -16.82 -35.67 3.72
C ARG A 8 -17.89 -35.34 2.67
N GLN A 9 -17.96 -36.13 1.59
CA GLN A 9 -19.07 -36.13 0.64
C GLN A 9 -20.28 -36.88 1.23
N MET A 10 -21.49 -36.36 1.03
CA MET A 10 -22.73 -37.16 1.03
C MET A 10 -23.66 -36.68 -0.09
N VAL A 11 -24.21 -37.64 -0.82
CA VAL A 11 -25.14 -37.52 -1.94
C VAL A 11 -26.56 -37.83 -1.45
N GLY A 12 -27.56 -37.08 -1.90
CA GLY A 12 -28.99 -37.41 -1.77
C GLY A 12 -29.89 -36.40 -2.50
N PRO A 13 -30.93 -36.82 -3.26
CA PRO A 13 -31.61 -35.97 -4.24
C PRO A 13 -32.91 -35.35 -3.70
N GLY A 14 -33.21 -34.13 -4.13
CA GLY A 14 -34.48 -33.45 -3.84
C GLY A 14 -34.73 -32.30 -4.81
N ARG A 15 -35.65 -32.50 -5.75
CA ARG A 15 -36.12 -31.48 -6.69
C ARG A 15 -36.93 -30.41 -5.93
N SER A 16 -36.38 -29.20 -5.83
CA SER A 16 -37.12 -28.00 -5.47
C SER A 16 -36.68 -26.84 -6.36
N ARG A 17 -37.66 -26.09 -6.87
CA ARG A 17 -37.54 -25.04 -7.88
C ARG A 17 -36.52 -23.98 -7.44
N CYS A 18 -35.46 -23.80 -8.22
CA CYS A 18 -34.48 -22.74 -8.03
C CYS A 18 -35.08 -21.40 -8.43
N CYS A 19 -35.52 -20.61 -7.45
CA CYS A 19 -35.46 -19.16 -7.59
C CYS A 19 -33.98 -18.79 -7.56
N ALA A 20 -33.47 -18.22 -8.65
CA ALA A 20 -32.10 -17.73 -8.71
C ALA A 20 -31.91 -16.67 -7.60
N PRO A 21 -30.94 -16.83 -6.68
CA PRO A 21 -30.49 -15.68 -5.92
C PRO A 21 -29.80 -14.75 -6.92
N SER A 22 -30.31 -13.52 -7.01
CA SER A 22 -29.59 -12.40 -7.62
C SER A 22 -28.17 -12.41 -7.06
N SER A 23 -27.19 -12.72 -7.90
CA SER A 23 -25.79 -12.60 -7.56
C SER A 23 -25.46 -11.12 -7.48
N ALA A 24 -25.84 -10.49 -6.38
CA ALA A 24 -25.16 -9.29 -5.92
C ALA A 24 -23.72 -9.72 -5.70
N ALA A 25 -22.86 -9.41 -6.68
CA ALA A 25 -21.42 -9.45 -6.46
C ALA A 25 -21.17 -8.64 -5.19
N PRO A 26 -20.37 -9.15 -4.23
CA PRO A 26 -20.07 -8.38 -3.04
C PRO A 26 -19.45 -7.07 -3.53
N THR A 27 -20.14 -5.95 -3.29
CA THR A 27 -19.53 -4.62 -3.34
C THR A 27 -18.35 -4.70 -2.39
N MET A 28 -17.14 -4.84 -2.92
CA MET A 28 -15.95 -4.85 -2.10
C MET A 28 -15.87 -3.47 -1.46
N ASN A 29 -16.17 -3.40 -0.17
CA ASN A 29 -15.99 -2.19 0.60
C ASN A 29 -14.48 -1.95 0.69
N CYS A 30 -13.96 -1.09 -0.19
CA CYS A 30 -12.59 -0.64 -0.11
C CYS A 30 -12.37 0.00 1.27
N ARG A 31 -11.47 -0.57 2.07
CA ARG A 31 -11.11 0.00 3.37
C ARG A 31 -10.30 1.27 3.14
N ALA A 32 -10.55 2.31 3.93
CA ALA A 32 -9.75 3.52 3.90
C ALA A 32 -9.30 3.92 5.30
N GLU A 33 -8.01 4.23 5.43
CA GLU A 33 -7.37 4.65 6.67
C GLU A 33 -6.68 5.98 6.43
N VAL A 34 -6.81 6.91 7.38
CA VAL A 34 -6.26 8.26 7.29
C VAL A 34 -5.36 8.53 8.48
N LEU A 35 -4.10 8.88 8.19
CA LEU A 35 -3.12 9.30 9.17
C LEU A 35 -2.80 10.77 8.94
N GLU A 36 -2.59 11.51 10.03
CA GLU A 36 -2.23 12.92 9.97
C GLU A 36 -0.96 13.16 10.78
N VAL A 37 0.00 13.86 10.18
CA VAL A 37 1.27 14.22 10.80
C VAL A 37 1.60 15.69 10.53
N SER A 38 2.18 16.36 11.52
CA SER A 38 2.73 17.71 11.37
C SER A 38 4.24 17.65 11.55
N VAL A 39 4.99 18.13 10.57
CA VAL A 39 6.46 17.93 10.47
C VAL A 39 7.16 19.17 9.92
N GLU A 40 8.45 19.33 10.18
CA GLU A 40 9.28 20.31 9.48
C GLU A 40 9.55 19.84 8.03
N GLY A 41 9.76 20.77 7.10
CA GLY A 41 9.95 20.43 5.67
C GLY A 41 11.05 19.39 5.38
N ARG A 42 12.12 19.32 6.20
CA ARG A 42 13.18 18.31 6.06
C ARG A 42 12.78 16.91 6.51
N GLN A 43 11.77 16.80 7.38
CA GLN A 43 11.29 15.54 7.95
C GLN A 43 10.22 14.85 7.09
N VAL A 44 9.66 15.56 6.10
CA VAL A 44 8.57 15.04 5.24
C VAL A 44 8.94 13.69 4.61
N GLU A 45 10.14 13.57 4.06
CA GLU A 45 10.56 12.38 3.34
C GLU A 45 10.63 11.15 4.25
N GLU A 46 11.31 11.28 5.40
CA GLU A 46 11.44 10.22 6.40
C GLU A 46 10.11 9.82 7.01
N ALA A 47 9.25 10.80 7.33
CA ALA A 47 7.93 10.54 7.88
C ALA A 47 7.03 9.76 6.90
N MET A 48 7.04 10.13 5.62
CA MET A 48 6.25 9.42 4.61
C MET A 48 6.81 8.02 4.35
N LEU A 49 8.14 7.88 4.23
CA LEU A 49 8.80 6.60 4.01
C LEU A 49 8.54 5.63 5.18
N ALA A 50 8.63 6.09 6.42
CA ALA A 50 8.36 5.28 7.61
C ALA A 50 6.96 4.65 7.57
N VAL A 51 5.93 5.45 7.24
CA VAL A 51 4.56 4.96 7.14
C VAL A 51 4.37 4.04 5.94
N LEU A 52 4.81 4.44 4.75
CA LEU A 52 4.63 3.67 3.52
C LEU A 52 5.34 2.31 3.58
N HIS A 53 6.58 2.27 4.08
CA HIS A 53 7.33 1.03 4.27
C HIS A 53 6.69 0.13 5.31
N THR A 54 6.17 0.67 6.41
CA THR A 54 5.45 -0.12 7.41
C THR A 54 4.21 -0.78 6.81
N VAL A 55 3.42 -0.04 6.02
CA VAL A 55 2.24 -0.61 5.34
C VAL A 55 2.66 -1.67 4.33
N LEU A 56 3.68 -1.42 3.51
CA LEU A 56 4.17 -2.36 2.51
C LEU A 56 4.82 -3.60 3.11
N LEU A 57 5.43 -3.51 4.29
CA LEU A 57 5.92 -4.66 5.03
C LEU A 57 4.79 -5.66 5.35
N HIS A 58 3.61 -5.15 5.74
CA HIS A 58 2.41 -5.95 6.02
C HIS A 58 1.62 -6.35 4.77
N ARG A 59 2.00 -5.81 3.59
CA ARG A 59 1.32 -6.01 2.31
C ARG A 59 2.23 -6.58 1.23
N SER A 60 3.32 -7.19 1.69
CA SER A 60 4.27 -7.90 0.86
C SER A 60 4.46 -9.32 1.35
N THR A 61 4.79 -10.20 0.40
CA THR A 61 5.14 -11.58 0.68
C THR A 61 6.35 -11.99 -0.15
N GLY A 62 6.88 -13.17 0.12
CA GLY A 62 7.95 -13.73 -0.68
C GLY A 62 7.45 -14.10 -2.07
N LYS A 63 8.37 -14.30 -3.00
CA LYS A 63 8.00 -14.67 -4.37
C LYS A 63 7.33 -16.04 -4.41
N PHE A 64 6.26 -16.12 -5.20
CA PHE A 64 5.58 -17.39 -5.43
C PHE A 64 6.33 -18.21 -6.48
N HIS A 65 6.56 -19.48 -6.17
CA HIS A 65 7.11 -20.46 -7.10
C HIS A 65 6.08 -21.57 -7.32
N TYR A 66 5.30 -21.44 -8.39
CA TYR A 66 4.27 -22.40 -8.76
C TYR A 66 4.88 -23.65 -9.42
N LYS A 67 4.30 -24.80 -9.08
CA LYS A 67 4.60 -26.10 -9.70
C LYS A 67 3.45 -26.51 -10.64
N LYS A 68 3.73 -27.43 -11.56
CA LYS A 68 2.78 -27.87 -12.60
C LYS A 68 1.49 -28.46 -12.03
N GLU A 69 1.52 -28.99 -10.81
CA GLU A 69 0.37 -29.58 -10.13
C GLU A 69 -0.51 -28.53 -9.41
N GLY A 70 -0.23 -27.23 -9.58
CA GLY A 70 -0.99 -26.13 -8.97
C GLY A 70 -0.57 -25.81 -7.53
N THR A 71 0.38 -26.55 -6.96
CA THR A 71 1.00 -26.23 -5.66
C THR A 71 2.03 -25.10 -5.81
N TYR A 72 2.33 -24.40 -4.71
CA TYR A 72 3.34 -23.35 -4.70
C TYR A 72 4.17 -23.35 -3.42
N SER A 73 5.38 -22.82 -3.50
CA SER A 73 6.16 -22.37 -2.35
C SER A 73 6.30 -20.86 -2.36
N ILE A 74 6.43 -20.27 -1.18
CA ILE A 74 6.66 -18.83 -1.00
C ILE A 74 8.09 -18.63 -0.52
N GLY A 75 8.84 -17.75 -1.18
CA GLY A 75 10.18 -17.35 -0.76
C GLY A 75 10.21 -16.61 0.59
N THR A 76 11.41 -16.31 1.08
CA THR A 76 11.58 -15.52 2.30
C THR A 76 11.61 -14.02 1.96
N VAL A 77 11.10 -13.19 2.87
CA VAL A 77 11.21 -11.73 2.78
C VAL A 77 12.24 -11.26 3.80
N GLY A 78 13.30 -10.58 3.34
CA GLY A 78 14.25 -9.92 4.24
C GLY A 78 13.70 -8.60 4.76
N THR A 79 14.18 -8.17 5.93
CA THR A 79 13.85 -6.88 6.54
C THR A 79 15.11 -6.12 6.93
N GLN A 80 15.01 -4.79 6.97
CA GLN A 80 16.11 -3.91 7.34
C GLN A 80 15.60 -2.74 8.20
N ASP A 81 16.32 -2.44 9.27
CA ASP A 81 16.14 -1.24 10.09
C ASP A 81 16.73 -0.01 9.36
N VAL A 82 16.00 1.10 9.40
CA VAL A 82 16.40 2.37 8.81
C VAL A 82 16.26 3.45 9.87
N ASP A 83 17.40 4.03 10.26
CA ASP A 83 17.45 5.19 11.14
C ASP A 83 17.10 6.47 10.34
N CYS A 84 16.29 7.34 10.95
CA CYS A 84 16.00 8.66 10.41
C CYS A 84 17.08 9.65 10.87
N ASP A 85 17.54 10.50 9.96
CA ASP A 85 18.52 11.56 10.24
C ASP A 85 17.82 12.78 10.88
N PHE A 86 16.62 13.13 10.41
CA PHE A 86 15.90 14.34 10.81
C PHE A 86 14.77 14.08 11.82
N ILE A 87 14.51 12.84 12.19
CA ILE A 87 13.49 12.46 13.18
C ILE A 87 14.15 11.49 14.16
N ASP A 88 13.87 11.61 15.45
CA ASP A 88 14.37 10.64 16.44
C ASP A 88 13.49 9.38 16.39
N PHE A 89 13.68 8.61 15.32
CA PHE A 89 12.87 7.44 14.98
C PHE A 89 13.65 6.48 14.08
N ALA A 90 13.30 5.20 14.13
CA ALA A 90 13.76 4.18 13.20
C ALA A 90 12.57 3.35 12.74
N TYR A 91 12.57 2.94 11.46
CA TYR A 91 11.52 2.10 10.90
C TYR A 91 12.09 0.86 10.22
N VAL A 92 11.26 -0.18 10.14
CA VAL A 92 11.59 -1.42 9.43
C VAL A 92 11.01 -1.36 8.03
N ARG A 93 11.81 -1.73 7.02
CA ARG A 93 11.35 -1.94 5.65
C ARG A 93 11.67 -3.33 5.14
N VAL A 94 11.02 -3.71 4.04
CA VAL A 94 11.44 -4.88 3.26
C VAL A 94 12.80 -4.62 2.63
N SER A 95 13.68 -5.62 2.66
CA SER A 95 15.00 -5.61 1.99
C SER A 95 14.84 -5.74 0.46
N SER A 96 14.25 -4.71 -0.17
CA SER A 96 14.11 -4.59 -1.61
C SER A 96 14.48 -3.18 -2.06
N GLU A 97 15.61 -3.06 -2.74
CA GLU A 97 16.13 -1.79 -3.24
C GLU A 97 15.28 -1.22 -4.39
N GLU A 98 14.65 -2.09 -5.18
CA GLU A 98 13.73 -1.67 -6.24
C GLU A 98 12.45 -1.06 -5.64
N LEU A 99 11.92 -1.63 -4.55
CA LEU A 99 10.77 -1.09 -3.83
C LEU A 99 11.11 0.23 -3.15
N ASP A 100 12.22 0.28 -2.41
CA ASP A 100 12.66 1.51 -1.71
C ASP A 100 12.88 2.67 -2.67
N ARG A 101 13.55 2.42 -3.81
CA ARG A 101 13.76 3.44 -4.85
C ARG A 101 12.45 3.96 -5.41
N ALA A 102 11.46 3.10 -5.64
CA ALA A 102 10.15 3.51 -6.14
C ALA A 102 9.40 4.41 -5.13
N LEU A 103 9.46 4.08 -3.84
CA LEU A 103 8.87 4.90 -2.78
C LEU A 103 9.58 6.24 -2.65
N ARG A 104 10.91 6.25 -2.59
CA ARG A 104 11.71 7.49 -2.50
C ARG A 104 11.45 8.42 -3.67
N LYS A 105 11.32 7.89 -4.89
CA LYS A 105 10.95 8.69 -6.07
C LYS A 105 9.59 9.37 -5.87
N ALA A 106 8.56 8.59 -5.52
CA ALA A 106 7.21 9.13 -5.33
C ALA A 106 7.12 10.14 -4.17
N VAL A 107 7.80 9.87 -3.06
CA VAL A 107 7.87 10.76 -1.89
C VAL A 107 8.68 12.03 -2.21
N GLY A 108 9.77 11.91 -2.96
CA GLY A 108 10.56 13.06 -3.40
C GLY A 108 9.76 13.99 -4.31
N GLU A 109 9.03 13.44 -5.29
CA GLU A 109 8.13 14.20 -6.17
C GLU A 109 7.01 14.89 -5.38
N PHE A 110 6.45 14.20 -4.38
CA PHE A 110 5.48 14.78 -3.47
C PHE A 110 6.05 15.95 -2.65
N LYS A 111 7.23 15.76 -2.06
CA LYS A 111 7.95 16.78 -1.27
C LYS A 111 8.27 18.00 -2.12
N ASP A 112 8.75 17.81 -3.35
CA ASP A 112 9.06 18.91 -4.26
C ASP A 112 7.79 19.68 -4.67
N ALA A 113 6.69 18.97 -4.96
CA ALA A 113 5.40 19.59 -5.24
C ALA A 113 4.86 20.38 -4.04
N LEU A 114 5.01 19.84 -2.82
CA LEU A 114 4.59 20.50 -1.58
C LEU A 114 5.39 21.78 -1.30
N ARG A 115 6.68 21.80 -1.64
CA ARG A 115 7.54 23.01 -1.52
C ARG A 115 7.26 24.04 -2.62
N GLY A 116 6.94 23.59 -3.83
CA GLY A 116 6.73 24.44 -5.00
C GLY A 116 5.32 25.03 -5.14
N SER A 117 4.34 24.57 -4.36
CA SER A 117 2.93 24.94 -4.53
C SER A 117 2.55 26.33 -3.99
N GLY A 118 3.39 26.96 -3.15
CA GLY A 118 3.01 28.19 -2.45
C GLY A 118 1.83 28.02 -1.47
N SER A 119 1.38 26.78 -1.23
CA SER A 119 0.29 26.44 -0.32
C SER A 119 0.65 26.66 1.16
N ASP A 120 -0.33 26.54 2.05
CA ASP A 120 -0.18 26.56 3.52
C ASP A 120 0.69 25.41 4.10
N GLY A 121 1.44 24.69 3.26
CA GLY A 121 2.26 23.54 3.67
C GLY A 121 1.45 22.26 3.83
N MET A 122 0.22 22.20 3.30
CA MET A 122 -0.67 21.05 3.44
C MET A 122 -0.72 20.19 2.18
N GLY A 123 -0.63 18.88 2.36
CA GLY A 123 -0.80 17.91 1.29
C GLY A 123 -1.11 16.52 1.81
N GLN A 124 -1.31 15.59 0.90
CA GLN A 124 -1.47 14.18 1.24
C GLN A 124 -0.84 13.27 0.19
N ILE A 125 -0.32 12.14 0.66
CA ILE A 125 0.10 11.02 -0.17
C ILE A 125 -0.77 9.80 0.16
N SER A 126 -1.15 9.06 -0.86
CA SER A 126 -2.05 7.91 -0.75
C SER A 126 -1.41 6.67 -1.37
N LEU A 127 -1.50 5.55 -0.66
CA LEU A 127 -1.11 4.21 -1.09
C LEU A 127 -2.39 3.37 -1.23
N GLU A 128 -2.75 3.03 -2.45
CA GLU A 128 -3.95 2.24 -2.75
C GLU A 128 -3.55 0.85 -3.24
N PHE A 129 -4.06 -0.19 -2.57
CA PHE A 129 -3.97 -1.57 -3.03
C PHE A 129 -5.20 -1.95 -3.83
N TYR A 130 -4.98 -2.68 -4.93
CA TYR A 130 -6.04 -3.07 -5.84
C TYR A 130 -5.87 -4.49 -6.37
N GLN A 131 -6.93 -5.02 -6.98
CA GLN A 131 -6.89 -6.24 -7.81
C GLN A 131 -7.25 -5.88 -9.24
N LYS A 132 -6.62 -6.55 -10.21
CA LYS A 132 -7.07 -6.47 -11.61
C LYS A 132 -8.19 -7.46 -11.81
N LYS A 133 -9.35 -6.98 -12.24
CA LYS A 133 -10.43 -7.83 -12.72
C LYS A 133 -10.38 -7.83 -14.25
N LYS A 134 -9.98 -8.99 -14.80
CA LYS A 134 -10.04 -9.21 -16.24
C LYS A 134 -11.50 -9.14 -16.68
N SER A 135 -11.82 -8.17 -17.52
CA SER A 135 -13.18 -8.01 -18.02
C SER A 135 -13.38 -8.87 -19.27
N ARG A 136 -14.62 -9.25 -19.56
CA ARG A 136 -14.92 -9.89 -20.84
C ARG A 136 -14.99 -8.80 -21.90
N TRP A 137 -14.39 -9.06 -23.06
CA TRP A 137 -14.50 -8.18 -24.23
C TRP A 137 -15.97 -7.78 -24.46
N PRO A 138 -16.29 -6.50 -24.69
CA PRO A 138 -15.41 -5.39 -25.09
C PRO A 138 -14.94 -4.45 -23.96
N PHE A 139 -15.07 -4.84 -22.69
CA PHE A 139 -14.72 -3.95 -21.57
C PHE A 139 -13.22 -3.99 -21.24
N SER A 140 -12.70 -2.86 -20.74
CA SER A 140 -11.31 -2.78 -20.27
C SER A 140 -11.13 -3.47 -18.92
N ASP A 141 -9.91 -3.90 -18.63
CA ASP A 141 -9.56 -4.45 -17.33
C ASP A 141 -9.74 -3.40 -16.23
N GLU A 142 -10.42 -3.79 -15.16
CA GLU A 142 -10.74 -2.89 -14.04
C GLU A 142 -9.72 -3.06 -12.91
N CYS A 143 -9.23 -1.95 -12.38
CA CYS A 143 -8.47 -1.93 -11.12
C CYS A 143 -9.47 -1.70 -9.98
N ILE A 144 -9.74 -2.72 -9.19
CA ILE A 144 -10.70 -2.65 -8.09
C ILE A 144 -9.92 -2.44 -6.79
N PRO A 145 -10.00 -1.25 -6.17
CA PRO A 145 -9.32 -0.99 -4.92
C PRO A 145 -9.97 -1.78 -3.79
N TRP A 146 -9.15 -2.27 -2.87
CA TRP A 146 -9.61 -2.99 -1.68
C TRP A 146 -9.07 -2.40 -0.37
N GLU A 147 -8.01 -1.59 -0.44
CA GLU A 147 -7.45 -0.89 0.71
C GLU A 147 -6.76 0.41 0.29
N LEU A 148 -6.95 1.48 1.06
CA LEU A 148 -6.41 2.81 0.81
C LEU A 148 -5.84 3.40 2.10
N TRP A 149 -4.55 3.72 2.09
CA TRP A 149 -3.87 4.44 3.17
C TRP A 149 -3.59 5.86 2.72
N THR A 150 -4.11 6.86 3.42
CA THR A 150 -3.85 8.27 3.14
C THR A 150 -3.10 8.90 4.29
N ILE A 151 -1.95 9.48 4.00
CA ILE A 151 -1.14 10.22 4.96
C ILE A 151 -1.25 11.70 4.60
N LYS A 152 -1.94 12.46 5.44
CA LYS A 152 -1.98 13.92 5.36
C LYS A 152 -0.79 14.50 6.12
N VAL A 153 -0.15 15.47 5.51
CA VAL A 153 0.98 16.20 6.08
C VAL A 153 0.64 17.67 6.21
N ASN A 154 1.03 18.25 7.33
CA ASN A 154 1.06 19.69 7.56
C ASN A 154 2.50 20.11 7.84
N VAL A 155 3.08 20.92 6.95
CA VAL A 155 4.46 21.38 7.06
C VAL A 155 4.52 22.63 7.92
N VAL A 156 5.22 22.54 9.04
CA VAL A 156 5.40 23.65 9.97
C VAL A 156 6.76 24.33 9.76
N ASN A 157 6.79 25.65 9.95
CA ASN A 157 8.02 26.43 9.98
C ASN A 157 8.47 26.60 11.43
N LEU A 158 9.73 26.29 11.71
CA LEU A 158 10.34 26.41 13.04
C LEU A 158 11.31 27.58 13.05
N ALA A 159 11.27 28.39 14.12
CA ALA A 159 11.97 29.66 14.18
C ALA A 159 13.46 29.52 14.54
N ASN A 160 13.83 28.46 15.25
CA ASN A 160 15.19 28.28 15.78
C ASN A 160 15.56 26.79 15.97
N GLU A 161 16.83 26.53 16.28
CA GLU A 161 17.35 25.16 16.44
C GLU A 161 16.81 24.44 17.68
N GLN A 162 16.45 25.18 18.73
CA GLN A 162 15.84 24.59 19.92
C GLN A 162 14.45 24.01 19.61
N GLU A 163 13.62 24.76 18.88
CA GLU A 163 12.31 24.28 18.38
C GLU A 163 12.47 23.08 17.44
N ARG A 164 13.50 23.10 16.60
CA ARG A 164 13.85 21.97 15.74
C ARG A 164 14.16 20.72 16.56
N GLN A 165 15.03 20.80 17.55
CA GLN A 165 15.37 19.64 18.37
C GLN A 165 14.14 19.07 19.07
N ILE A 166 13.30 19.92 19.65
CA ILE A 166 12.02 19.51 20.27
C ILE A 166 11.09 18.86 19.22
N CYS A 167 11.06 19.38 17.99
CA CYS A 167 10.25 18.84 16.91
C CYS A 167 10.74 17.45 16.47
N ARG A 168 12.05 17.19 16.42
CA ARG A 168 12.63 15.87 16.09
C ARG A 168 12.11 14.78 17.03
N GLU A 169 12.13 15.04 18.33
CA GLU A 169 11.64 14.13 19.37
C GLU A 169 10.12 13.92 19.27
N LYS A 170 9.35 15.02 19.21
CA LYS A 170 7.88 14.96 19.14
C LYS A 170 7.37 14.26 17.88
N VAL A 171 8.00 14.49 16.73
CA VAL A 171 7.63 13.80 15.49
C VAL A 171 7.93 12.31 15.60
N GLY A 172 9.05 11.93 16.23
CA GLY A 172 9.38 10.54 16.52
C GLY A 172 8.30 9.85 17.37
N GLU A 173 7.90 10.46 18.49
CA GLU A 173 6.80 9.96 19.34
C GLU A 173 5.49 9.81 18.56
N LYS A 174 5.16 10.79 17.70
CA LYS A 174 3.95 10.74 16.88
C LYS A 174 4.00 9.65 15.83
N LEU A 175 5.16 9.42 15.20
CA LEU A 175 5.32 8.30 14.27
C LEU A 175 5.19 6.96 15.00
N CYS A 176 5.73 6.79 16.21
CA CYS A 176 5.49 5.61 17.03
C CYS A 176 3.98 5.34 17.22
N GLU A 177 3.21 6.35 17.61
CA GLU A 177 1.75 6.23 17.73
C GLU A 177 1.08 5.82 16.40
N LYS A 178 1.52 6.39 15.28
CA LYS A 178 0.99 6.06 13.95
C LYS A 178 1.33 4.64 13.53
N ILE A 179 2.55 4.16 13.79
CA ILE A 179 2.95 2.79 13.48
C ILE A 179 2.15 1.78 14.31
N ILE A 180 1.93 2.05 15.60
CA ILE A 180 1.07 1.21 16.45
C ILE A 180 -0.35 1.14 15.87
N ASN A 181 -0.93 2.29 15.48
CA ASN A 181 -2.25 2.32 14.87
C ASN A 181 -2.31 1.47 13.57
N ILE A 182 -1.29 1.58 12.71
CA ILE A 182 -1.20 0.74 11.50
C ILE A 182 -1.26 -0.73 11.89
N VAL A 183 -0.42 -1.18 12.83
CA VAL A 183 -0.38 -2.59 13.26
C VAL A 183 -1.73 -3.05 13.84
N GLU A 184 -2.40 -2.23 14.64
CA GLU A 184 -3.73 -2.53 15.18
C GLU A 184 -4.78 -2.70 14.07
N VAL A 185 -4.74 -1.83 13.07
CA VAL A 185 -5.62 -1.87 11.90
C VAL A 185 -5.32 -3.08 11.02
N MET A 186 -4.04 -3.43 10.85
CA MET A 186 -3.58 -4.62 10.13
C MET A 186 -4.05 -5.93 10.79
N ASN A 187 -4.20 -5.93 12.12
CA ASN A 187 -4.61 -7.10 12.89
C ASN A 187 -6.13 -7.33 12.91
N ARG A 188 -6.93 -6.46 12.28
CA ARG A 188 -8.38 -6.68 12.17
C ARG A 188 -8.68 -7.78 11.14
N HIS A 189 -9.67 -8.63 11.41
CA HIS A 189 -10.13 -9.67 10.49
C HIS A 189 -10.88 -9.04 9.30
N GLU A 190 -10.13 -8.48 8.37
CA GLU A 190 -10.66 -7.81 7.20
C GLU A 190 -10.27 -8.53 5.91
N TYR A 191 -10.89 -8.08 4.81
CA TYR A 191 -10.71 -8.69 3.52
C TYR A 191 -9.25 -8.62 3.08
N LEU A 192 -8.71 -9.77 2.68
CA LEU A 192 -7.51 -9.86 1.87
C LEU A 192 -7.86 -10.59 0.56
N PRO A 193 -7.22 -10.21 -0.57
CA PRO A 193 -7.36 -10.96 -1.81
C PRO A 193 -7.09 -12.44 -1.61
N LYS A 194 -7.93 -13.28 -2.24
CA LYS A 194 -7.73 -14.73 -2.24
C LYS A 194 -6.38 -15.09 -2.87
N MET A 195 -5.75 -16.14 -2.35
CA MET A 195 -4.49 -16.64 -2.91
C MET A 195 -4.69 -17.06 -4.37
N PRO A 196 -3.97 -16.46 -5.33
CA PRO A 196 -4.23 -16.65 -6.74
C PRO A 196 -3.63 -17.95 -7.27
N THR A 197 -4.19 -18.44 -8.39
CA THR A 197 -3.53 -19.44 -9.23
C THR A 197 -2.34 -18.83 -9.99
N GLN A 198 -1.50 -19.67 -10.60
CA GLN A 198 -0.37 -19.20 -11.41
C GLN A 198 -0.79 -18.23 -12.53
N SER A 199 -1.96 -18.46 -13.15
CA SER A 199 -2.50 -17.60 -14.21
C SER A 199 -3.08 -16.26 -13.72
N GLU A 200 -3.29 -16.13 -12.41
CA GLU A 200 -3.96 -14.99 -11.79
C GLU A 200 -3.04 -14.19 -10.86
N VAL A 201 -1.81 -14.65 -10.64
CA VAL A 201 -0.87 -14.01 -9.71
C VAL A 201 -0.64 -12.54 -10.03
N ASP A 202 -0.52 -12.19 -11.32
CA ASP A 202 -0.32 -10.82 -11.82
C ASP A 202 -1.57 -9.92 -11.69
N ASN A 203 -2.70 -10.50 -11.31
CA ASN A 203 -3.93 -9.77 -11.01
C ASN A 203 -4.03 -9.36 -9.53
N VAL A 204 -3.16 -9.91 -8.67
CA VAL A 204 -3.19 -9.69 -7.22
C VAL A 204 -1.89 -9.10 -6.72
N PHE A 205 -0.75 -9.57 -7.24
CA PHE A 205 0.58 -9.18 -6.80
C PHE A 205 1.39 -8.53 -7.92
N ASP A 206 2.32 -7.65 -7.54
CA ASP A 206 3.39 -7.19 -8.41
C ASP A 206 4.51 -8.24 -8.44
N THR A 207 4.58 -8.99 -9.54
CA THR A 207 5.55 -10.08 -9.72
C THR A 207 6.89 -9.63 -10.29
N SER A 208 7.02 -8.33 -10.61
CA SER A 208 8.17 -7.81 -11.37
C SER A 208 9.39 -7.47 -10.51
N LEU A 209 9.22 -7.37 -9.18
CA LEU A 209 10.33 -7.15 -8.24
C LEU A 209 11.08 -8.45 -7.94
N LYS A 210 12.39 -8.37 -7.76
CA LYS A 210 13.25 -9.58 -7.61
C LYS A 210 13.23 -10.22 -6.23
N ASP A 211 13.11 -9.42 -5.18
CA ASP A 211 13.33 -9.87 -3.80
C ASP A 211 12.04 -10.01 -2.98
N VAL A 212 10.96 -9.38 -3.46
CA VAL A 212 9.69 -9.27 -2.76
C VAL A 212 8.53 -9.31 -3.77
N GLN A 213 7.35 -9.69 -3.31
CA GLN A 213 6.13 -9.68 -4.10
C GLN A 213 5.02 -8.94 -3.33
N PRO A 214 4.92 -7.60 -3.45
CA PRO A 214 3.85 -6.82 -2.85
C PRO A 214 2.52 -7.09 -3.55
N TYR A 215 1.41 -6.88 -2.85
CA TYR A 215 0.12 -6.72 -3.52
C TYR A 215 0.22 -5.59 -4.55
N LEU A 216 -0.58 -5.65 -5.62
CA LEU A 216 -0.64 -4.54 -6.58
C LEU A 216 -1.04 -3.26 -5.87
N TYR A 217 -0.23 -2.22 -6.07
CA TYR A 217 -0.43 -0.92 -5.44
C TYR A 217 -0.17 0.22 -6.40
N LYS A 218 -0.76 1.39 -6.11
CA LYS A 218 -0.44 2.66 -6.75
C LYS A 218 -0.22 3.73 -5.69
N ILE A 219 0.65 4.69 -5.99
CA ILE A 219 0.90 5.85 -5.14
C ILE A 219 0.44 7.10 -5.87
N SER A 220 -0.29 7.95 -5.17
CA SER A 220 -0.74 9.24 -5.68
C SER A 220 -0.60 10.29 -4.59
N TYR A 221 -0.45 11.55 -4.98
CA TYR A 221 -0.45 12.65 -4.02
C TYR A 221 -1.33 13.81 -4.49
N GLN A 222 -1.74 14.61 -3.51
CA GLN A 222 -2.52 15.83 -3.69
C GLN A 222 -1.92 16.94 -2.83
N ILE A 223 -1.87 18.14 -3.38
CA ILE A 223 -1.48 19.35 -2.65
C ILE A 223 -2.71 20.22 -2.48
N THR A 224 -2.96 20.67 -1.24
CA THR A 224 -4.12 21.51 -0.92
C THR A 224 -3.71 22.97 -1.06
N ASP A 225 -4.18 23.66 -2.09
CA ASP A 225 -4.01 25.10 -2.21
C ASP A 225 -5.04 25.86 -1.34
N SER A 226 -4.66 27.06 -0.88
CA SER A 226 -5.47 28.02 -0.12
C SER A 226 -6.80 28.40 -0.80
N LEU A 227 -6.91 28.23 -2.13
CA LEU A 227 -8.15 28.42 -2.90
C LEU A 227 -9.05 27.17 -2.96
N GLY A 228 -8.67 26.05 -2.33
CA GLY A 228 -9.43 24.80 -2.33
C GLY A 228 -9.31 23.98 -3.62
N THR A 229 -8.51 24.42 -4.58
CA THR A 229 -8.18 23.66 -5.80
C THR A 229 -7.13 22.59 -5.50
N SER A 230 -7.51 21.31 -5.61
CA SER A 230 -6.60 20.16 -5.43
C SER A 230 -6.10 19.66 -6.78
N VAL A 231 -4.78 19.59 -6.96
CA VAL A 231 -4.16 18.93 -8.12
C VAL A 231 -3.78 17.51 -7.71
N THR A 232 -4.40 16.51 -8.33
CA THR A 232 -4.10 15.08 -8.09
C THR A 232 -3.10 14.57 -9.11
N THR A 233 -1.94 14.13 -8.66
CA THR A 233 -0.97 13.42 -9.51
C THR A 233 -1.00 11.93 -9.16
N THR A 234 -1.34 11.08 -10.13
CA THR A 234 -1.33 9.62 -9.97
C THR A 234 -0.10 9.04 -10.66
N MET A 235 0.83 8.48 -9.89
CA MET A 235 1.96 7.72 -10.43
C MET A 235 1.50 6.27 -10.62
N ARG A 236 1.19 5.89 -11.86
CA ARG A 236 1.14 4.47 -12.22
C ARG A 236 2.55 4.04 -12.60
N ARG A 237 3.03 2.94 -12.01
CA ARG A 237 4.22 2.25 -12.51
C ARG A 237 3.95 1.82 -13.95
N LEU A 238 4.42 2.61 -14.92
CA LEU A 238 4.36 2.28 -16.34
C LEU A 238 5.37 1.17 -16.61
N ILE A 239 4.90 -0.08 -16.57
CA ILE A 239 5.65 -1.20 -17.14
C ILE A 239 5.45 -1.10 -18.64
N LYS A 240 6.55 -0.78 -19.32
CA LYS A 240 6.71 -0.69 -20.76
C LYS A 240 6.17 -1.96 -21.44
N ASP A 241 5.03 -1.85 -22.11
CA ASP A 241 4.64 -2.81 -23.15
C ASP A 241 5.79 -2.85 -24.14
N THR A 242 6.48 -3.99 -24.19
CA THR A 242 7.33 -4.29 -25.33
C THR A 242 6.38 -4.61 -26.46
N LEU A 243 6.12 -3.61 -27.29
CA LEU A 243 5.73 -3.81 -28.68
C LEU A 243 6.79 -4.72 -29.31
N ALA A 244 6.50 -6.02 -29.33
CA ALA A 244 7.10 -6.95 -30.26
C ALA A 244 6.08 -7.13 -31.39
N LEU A 245 6.50 -6.71 -32.59
CA LEU A 245 5.92 -7.03 -33.88
C LEU A 245 5.65 -8.54 -34.03
#